data_AF-A0A662HVF1-F1
#
_entry.id   AF-A0A662HVF1-F1
#
_cell.length_a   1.000
_cell.length_b   1.000
_cell.length_c   1.000
_cell.angle_alpha   90.00
_cell.angle_beta   90.00
_cell.angle_gamma   90.00
#
_symmetry.space_group_name_H-M   'P 1'
#
loop_
_entity.id
_entity.type
_entity.pdbx_description
1 polymer ?
#
loop_
_entity_poly.entity_id
_entity_poly.type
_entity_poly.pdbx_seq_one_letter_code
_entity_poly.pdbx_strand_id
1 'polypeptide(L)'
;MNSLSREMKIEWREADALLSRLHDKGFLDVLRVKPSREPRGFPVFFPSPHGEVASEVLFGKPWGLIHAEVLKERGAYLDNLKLIREAETRLKHAGYRVVTELEDPSECTFKWSGGSHRADLAVYAFDKAGREVKVFLECESMSNPLSQVEKMLDAHYEQFKKIFVVVSCDLAKRMMLQRTCFWAWRKRRELVMEVRVESVDRLTRLSSMPKYLVIRPSPEKCI
;
A
#
# COMPACT_ATOMS: atom_id res chain seq x y z
N MET A 1 12.52 -3.02 -13.24
CA MET A 1 12.09 -4.13 -14.12
C MET A 1 10.56 -4.09 -14.20
N ASN A 2 9.98 -4.01 -15.40
CA ASN A 2 8.54 -3.81 -15.61
C ASN A 2 7.76 -5.06 -15.17
N SER A 3 6.91 -4.95 -14.14
CA SER A 3 6.22 -6.10 -13.55
C SER A 3 5.31 -6.81 -14.55
N LEU A 4 4.71 -6.07 -15.48
CA LEU A 4 3.81 -6.60 -16.50
C LEU A 4 4.57 -7.44 -17.54
N SER A 5 5.72 -6.95 -18.01
CA SER A 5 6.60 -7.67 -18.95
C SER A 5 6.98 -9.05 -18.40
N ARG A 6 7.37 -9.13 -17.13
CA ARG A 6 7.69 -10.41 -16.48
C ARG A 6 6.46 -11.31 -16.35
N GLU A 7 5.32 -10.74 -16.01
CA GLU A 7 4.10 -11.50 -15.77
C GLU A 7 3.51 -12.09 -17.05
N MET A 8 3.44 -11.29 -18.11
CA MET A 8 2.89 -11.70 -19.40
C MET A 8 3.94 -12.38 -20.31
N LYS A 9 5.20 -12.43 -19.87
CA LYS A 9 6.34 -12.91 -20.67
C LYS A 9 6.47 -12.18 -22.02
N ILE A 10 6.30 -10.86 -22.00
CA ILE A 10 6.40 -9.97 -23.16
C ILE A 10 7.57 -9.01 -23.01
N GLU A 11 8.00 -8.42 -24.12
CA GLU A 11 9.05 -7.40 -24.12
C GLU A 11 8.61 -6.13 -23.39
N TRP A 12 9.57 -5.40 -22.80
CA TRP A 12 9.26 -4.21 -22.01
C TRP A 12 8.55 -3.13 -22.83
N ARG A 13 8.89 -2.99 -24.12
CA ARG A 13 8.27 -2.03 -25.05
C ARG A 13 6.81 -2.37 -25.32
N GLU A 14 6.50 -3.67 -25.41
CA GLU A 14 5.15 -4.14 -25.63
C GLU A 14 4.28 -3.91 -24.38
N ALA A 15 4.83 -4.20 -23.20
CA ALA A 15 4.17 -3.90 -21.93
C ALA A 15 3.88 -2.40 -21.77
N ASP A 16 4.84 -1.54 -22.13
CA ASP A 16 4.69 -0.08 -22.08
C ASP A 16 3.61 0.40 -23.05
N ALA A 17 3.66 -0.04 -24.31
CA ALA A 17 2.65 0.30 -25.32
C ALA A 17 1.23 -0.17 -24.93
N LEU A 18 1.11 -1.33 -24.28
CA LEU A 18 -0.17 -1.83 -23.79
C LEU A 18 -0.73 -0.96 -22.67
N LEU A 19 0.10 -0.59 -21.70
CA LEU A 19 -0.28 0.28 -20.58
C LEU A 19 -0.67 1.68 -21.08
N SER A 20 0.11 2.27 -21.98
CA SER A 20 -0.21 3.55 -22.62
C SER A 20 -1.55 3.48 -23.34
N ARG A 21 -1.78 2.45 -24.16
CA ARG A 21 -3.05 2.31 -24.90
C ARG A 21 -4.26 2.15 -23.97
N LEU A 22 -4.12 1.46 -22.85
CA LEU A 22 -5.20 1.32 -21.86
C LEU A 22 -5.46 2.64 -21.12
N HIS A 23 -4.39 3.37 -20.79
CA HIS A 23 -4.47 4.70 -20.21
C HIS A 23 -5.15 5.70 -21.16
N ASP A 24 -4.74 5.74 -22.44
CA ASP A 24 -5.28 6.65 -23.45
C ASP A 24 -6.76 6.36 -23.76
N LYS A 25 -7.18 5.10 -23.62
CA LYS A 25 -8.60 4.70 -23.70
C LYS A 25 -9.39 4.96 -22.42
N GLY A 26 -8.75 5.51 -21.39
CA GLY A 26 -9.39 5.87 -20.13
C GLY A 26 -9.65 4.71 -19.18
N PHE A 27 -9.05 3.52 -19.38
CA PHE A 27 -9.20 2.37 -18.46
C PHE A 27 -8.24 2.42 -17.28
N LEU A 28 -7.09 3.08 -17.44
CA LEU A 28 -6.09 3.21 -16.40
C LEU A 28 -5.82 4.68 -16.11
N ASP A 29 -5.57 4.98 -14.85
CA ASP A 29 -4.92 6.20 -14.40
C ASP A 29 -3.48 5.86 -13.98
N VAL A 30 -2.63 6.88 -13.91
CA VAL A 30 -1.23 6.73 -13.52
C VAL A 30 -0.81 7.81 -12.53
N LEU A 31 -0.07 7.40 -11.49
CA LEU A 31 0.68 8.31 -10.64
C LEU A 31 2.15 7.90 -10.62
N ARG A 32 3.04 8.88 -10.41
CA ARG A 32 4.46 8.62 -10.20
C ARG A 32 4.73 8.40 -8.71
N VAL A 33 5.42 7.32 -8.42
CA VAL A 33 5.90 7.00 -7.07
C VAL A 33 7.42 7.17 -7.05
N LYS A 34 7.94 7.95 -6.09
CA LYS A 34 9.39 8.17 -5.93
C LYS A 34 9.95 7.31 -4.81
N PRO A 35 10.81 6.30 -5.11
CA PRO A 35 11.64 5.68 -4.09
C PRO A 35 12.57 6.71 -3.47
N SER A 36 12.95 6.53 -2.21
CA SER A 36 13.87 7.46 -1.52
C SER A 36 15.22 7.65 -2.19
N ARG A 37 15.66 6.69 -3.00
CA ARG A 37 16.97 6.69 -3.68
C ARG A 37 16.88 6.99 -5.18
N GLU A 38 15.68 7.19 -5.72
CA GLU A 38 15.49 7.36 -7.16
C GLU A 38 14.60 8.58 -7.46
N PRO A 39 15.20 9.73 -7.80
CA PRO A 39 14.47 11.00 -7.91
C PRO A 39 13.48 11.02 -9.07
N ARG A 40 13.73 10.23 -10.12
CA ARG A 40 12.84 10.10 -11.28
C ARG A 40 11.52 9.41 -10.90
N GLY A 41 11.54 8.50 -9.94
CA GLY A 41 10.39 7.65 -9.63
C GLY A 41 9.94 6.78 -10.81
N PHE A 42 8.92 5.96 -10.58
CA PHE A 42 8.35 5.06 -11.57
C PHE A 42 6.83 5.22 -11.66
N PRO A 43 6.22 4.97 -12.82
CA PRO A 43 4.77 5.02 -12.96
C PRO A 43 4.12 3.82 -12.26
N VAL A 44 3.03 4.07 -11.56
CA VAL A 44 2.13 3.06 -11.02
C VAL A 44 0.78 3.25 -11.69
N PHE A 45 0.41 2.27 -12.51
CA PHE A 45 -0.90 2.21 -13.16
C PHE A 45 -1.91 1.53 -12.25
N PHE A 46 -3.11 2.07 -12.20
CA PHE A 46 -4.25 1.54 -11.46
C PHE A 46 -5.54 1.83 -12.25
N PRO A 47 -6.64 1.11 -11.98
CA PRO A 47 -7.89 1.35 -12.69
C PRO A 47 -8.39 2.78 -12.49
N SER A 48 -8.81 3.41 -13.59
CA SER A 48 -9.64 4.62 -13.53
C SER A 48 -11.05 4.26 -13.05
N PRO A 49 -11.96 5.23 -12.81
CA PRO A 49 -13.36 4.92 -12.55
C PRO A 49 -14.01 4.05 -13.65
N HIS A 50 -13.63 4.25 -14.91
CA HIS A 50 -14.10 3.40 -16.01
C HIS A 50 -13.45 2.00 -15.97
N GLY A 51 -12.17 1.93 -15.60
CA GLY A 51 -11.45 0.66 -15.40
C GLY A 51 -11.98 -0.18 -14.24
N GLU A 52 -12.46 0.45 -13.15
CA GLU A 52 -13.11 -0.24 -12.04
C GLU A 52 -14.40 -0.92 -12.50
N VAL A 53 -15.26 -0.19 -13.21
CA VAL A 53 -16.49 -0.76 -13.80
C VAL A 53 -16.18 -1.87 -14.79
N ALA A 54 -15.16 -1.69 -15.64
CA ALA A 54 -14.73 -2.73 -16.58
C ALA A 54 -14.24 -3.99 -15.84
N SER A 55 -13.56 -3.83 -14.70
CA SER A 55 -13.12 -4.97 -13.88
C SER A 55 -14.32 -5.75 -13.32
N GLU A 56 -15.38 -5.06 -12.88
CA GLU A 56 -16.60 -5.73 -12.41
C GLU A 56 -17.28 -6.53 -13.53
N VAL A 57 -17.35 -5.96 -14.74
CA VAL A 57 -17.95 -6.65 -15.90
C VAL A 57 -17.12 -7.86 -16.32
N LEU A 58 -15.80 -7.75 -16.34
CA LEU A 58 -14.91 -8.81 -16.83
C LEU A 58 -14.71 -9.94 -15.81
N PHE A 59 -14.64 -9.60 -14.52
CA PHE A 59 -14.28 -10.55 -13.45
C PHE A 59 -15.45 -10.88 -12.52
N GLY A 60 -16.62 -10.25 -12.70
CA GLY A 60 -17.79 -10.44 -11.85
C GLY A 60 -17.63 -9.91 -10.42
N LYS A 61 -16.64 -9.06 -10.17
CA LYS A 61 -16.35 -8.51 -8.84
C LYS A 61 -15.53 -7.21 -8.87
N PRO A 62 -15.59 -6.39 -7.81
CA PRO A 62 -14.79 -5.17 -7.70
C PRO A 62 -13.29 -5.43 -7.77
N TRP A 63 -12.54 -4.56 -8.45
CA TRP A 63 -11.09 -4.66 -8.62
C TRP A 63 -10.34 -4.92 -7.32
N GLY A 64 -10.74 -4.25 -6.24
CA GLY A 64 -10.14 -4.44 -4.91
C GLY A 64 -10.13 -5.91 -4.47
N LEU A 65 -11.20 -6.67 -4.73
CA LEU A 65 -11.31 -8.06 -4.30
C LEU A 65 -10.51 -9.03 -5.19
N ILE A 66 -10.19 -8.65 -6.43
CA ILE A 66 -9.39 -9.45 -7.36
C ILE A 66 -7.97 -9.68 -6.81
N HIS A 67 -7.40 -8.71 -6.09
CA HIS A 67 -6.05 -8.83 -5.53
C HIS A 67 -5.89 -10.05 -4.60
N ALA A 68 -6.84 -10.25 -3.67
CA ALA A 68 -6.78 -11.39 -2.75
C ALA A 68 -6.92 -12.73 -3.50
N GLU A 69 -7.74 -12.79 -4.55
CA GLU A 69 -7.92 -14.00 -5.35
C GLU A 69 -6.65 -14.38 -6.11
N VAL A 70 -6.01 -13.40 -6.77
CA VAL A 70 -4.73 -13.63 -7.45
C VAL A 70 -3.67 -14.10 -6.46
N LEU A 71 -3.66 -13.59 -5.22
CA LEU A 71 -2.76 -14.09 -4.18
C LEU A 71 -3.08 -15.53 -3.76
N LYS A 72 -4.36 -15.89 -3.64
CA LYS A 72 -4.81 -17.26 -3.31
C LYS A 72 -4.43 -18.25 -4.41
N GLU A 73 -4.70 -17.91 -5.67
CA GLU A 73 -4.34 -18.73 -6.83
C GLU A 73 -2.83 -18.99 -6.93
N ARG A 74 -2.00 -18.04 -6.48
CA ARG A 74 -0.54 -18.17 -6.45
C ARG A 74 0.01 -18.79 -5.17
N GLY A 75 -0.84 -19.23 -4.24
CA GLY A 75 -0.41 -19.75 -2.94
C GLY A 75 0.36 -18.73 -2.08
N ALA A 76 0.18 -17.43 -2.36
CA ALA A 76 0.89 -16.31 -1.71
C ALA A 76 -0.02 -15.48 -0.79
N TYR A 77 -1.26 -15.90 -0.59
CA TYR A 77 -2.21 -15.27 0.31
C TYR A 77 -1.92 -15.64 1.76
N LEU A 78 -1.94 -14.65 2.64
CA LEU A 78 -1.97 -14.80 4.10
C LEU A 78 -3.15 -14.01 4.61
N ASP A 79 -3.98 -14.61 5.46
CA ASP A 79 -5.03 -13.88 6.16
C ASP A 79 -4.44 -12.87 7.17
N ASN A 80 -5.26 -11.89 7.57
CA ASN A 80 -4.80 -10.81 8.46
C ASN A 80 -4.24 -11.35 9.78
N LEU A 81 -4.90 -12.32 10.42
CA LEU A 81 -4.46 -12.84 11.72
C LEU A 81 -3.07 -13.49 11.63
N LYS A 82 -2.85 -14.29 10.58
CA LYS A 82 -1.53 -14.89 10.32
C LYS A 82 -0.48 -13.83 10.01
N LEU A 83 -0.83 -12.83 9.19
CA LEU A 83 0.07 -11.74 8.83
C LEU A 83 0.49 -10.89 10.05
N ILE A 84 -0.45 -10.61 10.97
CA ILE A 84 -0.20 -9.89 12.23
C ILE A 84 0.78 -10.68 13.11
N ARG A 85 0.53 -11.98 13.31
CA ARG A 85 1.41 -12.84 14.14
C ARG A 85 2.82 -12.96 13.58
N GLU A 86 2.94 -13.10 12.26
CA GLU A 86 4.26 -13.17 11.60
C GLU A 86 5.01 -11.83 11.66
N ALA A 87 4.30 -10.71 11.46
CA ALA A 87 4.87 -9.37 11.59
C ALA A 87 5.33 -9.11 13.03
N GLU A 88 4.50 -9.42 14.02
CA GLU A 88 4.81 -9.30 15.45
C GLU A 88 6.07 -10.07 15.80
N THR A 89 6.13 -11.36 15.44
CA THR A 89 7.27 -12.25 15.72
C THR A 89 8.56 -11.67 15.15
N ARG A 90 8.54 -11.21 13.90
CA ARG A 90 9.72 -10.65 13.23
C ARG A 90 10.18 -9.33 13.85
N LEU A 91 9.25 -8.46 14.20
CA LEU A 91 9.58 -7.18 14.84
C LEU A 91 10.11 -7.38 16.26
N LYS A 92 9.56 -8.33 17.03
CA LYS A 92 10.12 -8.73 18.34
C LYS A 92 11.52 -9.30 18.19
N HIS A 93 11.77 -10.18 17.22
CA HIS A 93 13.12 -10.68 16.91
C HIS A 93 14.10 -9.59 16.47
N ALA A 94 13.59 -8.51 15.88
CA ALA A 94 14.39 -7.33 15.54
C ALA A 94 14.69 -6.41 16.74
N GLY A 95 14.20 -6.75 17.93
CA GLY A 95 14.43 -6.03 19.19
C GLY A 95 13.42 -4.93 19.47
N TYR A 96 12.30 -4.86 18.75
CA TYR A 96 11.25 -3.89 19.04
C TYR A 96 10.31 -4.39 20.15
N ARG A 97 9.82 -3.46 20.97
CA ARG A 97 8.61 -3.68 21.76
C ARG A 97 7.40 -3.51 20.83
N VAL A 98 6.56 -4.54 20.79
CA VAL A 98 5.41 -4.62 19.86
C VAL A 98 4.17 -4.99 20.68
N VAL A 99 3.09 -4.26 20.47
CA VAL A 99 1.75 -4.55 20.97
C VAL A 99 0.85 -4.77 19.76
N THR A 100 0.00 -5.79 19.79
CA THR A 100 -0.97 -6.06 18.71
C THR A 100 -2.36 -5.58 19.11
N GLU A 101 -3.24 -5.35 18.13
CA GLU A 101 -4.63 -5.00 18.43
C GLU A 101 -5.41 -6.10 19.17
N LEU A 102 -4.89 -7.34 19.13
CA LEU A 102 -5.47 -8.50 19.81
C LEU A 102 -5.07 -8.55 21.29
N GLU A 103 -3.91 -7.99 21.63
CA GLU A 103 -3.36 -7.91 22.99
C GLU A 103 -3.92 -6.70 23.73
N ASP A 104 -3.72 -5.51 23.16
CA ASP A 104 -4.27 -4.27 23.70
C ASP A 104 -4.74 -3.36 22.53
N PRO A 105 -6.05 -3.36 22.25
CA PRO A 105 -6.62 -2.52 21.20
C PRO A 105 -6.46 -1.01 21.48
N SER A 106 -6.39 -0.61 22.75
CA SER A 106 -6.28 0.80 23.13
C SER A 106 -4.91 1.38 22.80
N GLU A 107 -3.86 0.58 23.01
CA GLU A 107 -2.49 0.86 22.59
C GLU A 107 -2.39 1.02 21.08
N CYS A 108 -3.19 0.29 20.30
CA CYS A 108 -3.16 0.34 18.84
C CYS A 108 -4.11 1.39 18.23
N THR A 109 -4.79 2.20 19.07
CA THR A 109 -5.78 3.18 18.63
C THR A 109 -5.22 4.61 18.61
N PHE A 110 -5.55 5.37 17.57
CA PHE A 110 -5.31 6.81 17.50
C PHE A 110 -6.54 7.56 16.94
N LYS A 111 -6.66 8.85 17.27
CA LYS A 111 -7.77 9.71 16.83
C LYS A 111 -7.44 10.43 15.53
N TRP A 112 -8.45 10.67 14.71
CA TRP A 112 -8.40 11.50 13.50
C TRP A 112 -9.77 12.14 13.25
N SER A 113 -9.91 13.01 12.25
CA SER A 113 -11.16 13.74 12.00
C SER A 113 -12.37 12.83 11.72
N GLY A 114 -12.13 11.64 11.16
CA GLY A 114 -13.15 10.60 10.95
C GLY A 114 -13.44 9.71 12.15
N GLY A 115 -12.95 10.05 13.35
CA GLY A 115 -13.17 9.32 14.61
C GLY A 115 -11.90 8.67 15.16
N SER A 116 -11.96 7.37 15.44
CA SER A 116 -10.79 6.59 15.86
C SER A 116 -10.41 5.57 14.79
N HIS A 117 -9.11 5.37 14.61
CA HIS A 117 -8.55 4.30 13.81
C HIS A 117 -7.75 3.37 14.72
N ARG A 118 -7.88 2.06 14.50
CA ARG A 118 -7.12 1.02 15.20
C ARG A 118 -6.21 0.38 14.17
N ALA A 119 -4.91 0.52 14.37
CA ALA A 119 -3.92 -0.17 13.57
C ALA A 119 -3.75 -1.60 14.07
N ASP A 120 -3.23 -2.48 13.24
CA ASP A 120 -3.01 -3.87 13.63
C ASP A 120 -1.89 -4.03 14.68
N LEU A 121 -0.83 -3.22 14.58
CA LEU A 121 0.31 -3.23 15.49
C LEU A 121 0.70 -1.81 15.93
N ALA A 122 1.09 -1.67 17.20
CA ALA A 122 1.85 -0.55 17.74
C ALA A 122 3.30 -1.00 18.03
N VAL A 123 4.26 -0.36 17.37
CA VAL A 123 5.68 -0.69 17.47
C VAL A 123 6.44 0.48 18.08
N TYR A 124 7.14 0.23 19.18
CA TYR A 124 7.96 1.22 19.85
C TYR A 124 9.38 1.18 19.29
N ALA A 125 9.77 2.26 18.61
CA ALA A 125 11.06 2.41 17.95
C ALA A 125 11.76 3.69 18.43
N PHE A 126 13.01 3.89 18.03
CA PHE A 126 13.73 5.13 18.33
C PHE A 126 13.87 5.99 17.07
N ASP A 127 13.58 7.28 17.19
CA ASP A 127 13.82 8.25 16.12
C ASP A 127 15.32 8.58 15.98
N LYS A 128 15.68 9.43 15.00
CA LYS A 128 17.08 9.83 14.79
C LYS A 128 17.71 10.58 15.96
N ALA A 129 16.89 11.14 16.85
CA ALA A 129 17.34 11.84 18.06
C ALA A 129 17.40 10.90 19.28
N GLY A 130 17.18 9.60 19.09
CA GLY A 130 17.19 8.60 20.17
C GLY A 130 15.95 8.64 21.06
N ARG A 131 14.86 9.31 20.64
CA ARG A 131 13.61 9.35 21.40
C ARG A 131 12.74 8.16 21.04
N GLU A 132 12.15 7.51 22.03
CA GLU A 132 11.16 6.46 21.78
C GLU A 132 9.93 7.08 21.11
N VAL A 133 9.52 6.48 19.99
CA VAL A 133 8.36 6.88 19.19
C VAL A 133 7.50 5.65 18.95
N LYS A 134 6.19 5.86 19.01
CA LYS A 134 5.19 4.85 18.69
C LYS A 134 4.88 4.91 17.20
N VAL A 135 5.07 3.79 16.50
CA VAL A 135 4.80 3.62 15.07
C VAL A 135 3.63 2.66 14.92
N PHE A 136 2.55 3.14 14.31
CA PHE A 136 1.41 2.31 13.95
C PHE A 136 1.67 1.61 12.62
N LEU A 137 1.39 0.31 12.56
CA LEU A 137 1.66 -0.54 11.41
C LEU A 137 0.41 -1.37 11.06
N GLU A 138 0.13 -1.45 9.77
CA GLU A 138 -1.03 -2.14 9.21
C GLU A 138 -0.60 -3.42 8.51
N CYS A 139 -1.37 -4.49 8.66
CA CYS A 139 -1.21 -5.78 8.02
C CYS A 139 -2.32 -5.96 6.98
N GLU A 140 -2.00 -5.74 5.70
CA GLU A 140 -2.99 -5.83 4.62
C GLU A 140 -2.84 -7.14 3.84
N SER A 141 -3.80 -8.05 4.01
CA SER A 141 -3.92 -9.31 3.23
C SER A 141 -4.41 -9.13 1.79
N MET A 142 -4.73 -7.91 1.39
CA MET A 142 -5.44 -7.56 0.16
C MET A 142 -6.90 -8.04 0.11
N SER A 143 -7.47 -8.56 1.19
CA SER A 143 -8.90 -8.95 1.21
C SER A 143 -9.84 -7.81 1.57
N ASN A 144 -9.33 -6.70 2.12
CA ASN A 144 -10.17 -5.59 2.55
C ASN A 144 -10.79 -4.87 1.34
N PRO A 145 -12.08 -4.49 1.40
CA PRO A 145 -12.68 -3.59 0.43
C PRO A 145 -11.92 -2.26 0.34
N LEU A 146 -11.90 -1.64 -0.84
CA LEU A 146 -11.19 -0.38 -1.06
C LEU A 146 -11.62 0.71 -0.09
N SER A 147 -12.91 0.79 0.27
CA SER A 147 -13.42 1.79 1.23
C SER A 147 -12.78 1.68 2.62
N GLN A 148 -12.44 0.47 3.08
CA GLN A 148 -11.74 0.26 4.35
C GLN A 148 -10.27 0.68 4.23
N VAL A 149 -9.62 0.32 3.12
CA VAL A 149 -8.24 0.74 2.81
C VAL A 149 -8.14 2.26 2.72
N GLU A 150 -9.11 2.92 2.09
CA GLU A 150 -9.17 4.37 1.97
C GLU A 150 -9.31 5.05 3.34
N LYS A 151 -10.15 4.50 4.23
CA LYS A 151 -10.32 5.01 5.60
C LYS A 151 -9.02 4.88 6.41
N MET A 152 -8.33 3.74 6.31
CA MET A 152 -7.02 3.52 6.92
C MET A 152 -5.99 4.54 6.39
N LEU A 153 -5.90 4.71 5.06
CA LEU A 153 -4.98 5.67 4.45
C LEU A 153 -5.30 7.11 4.85
N ASP A 154 -6.58 7.47 5.01
CA ASP A 154 -7.01 8.78 5.49
C ASP A 154 -6.54 9.06 6.91
N ALA A 155 -6.76 8.12 7.83
CA ALA A 155 -6.35 8.25 9.22
C ALA A 155 -4.82 8.45 9.32
N HIS A 156 -4.04 7.61 8.64
CA HIS A 156 -2.57 7.70 8.64
C HIS A 156 -2.05 8.95 7.94
N TYR A 157 -2.65 9.35 6.82
CA TYR A 157 -2.25 10.56 6.12
C TYR A 157 -2.54 11.82 6.95
N GLU A 158 -3.69 11.89 7.60
CA GLU A 158 -4.05 13.02 8.43
C GLU A 158 -3.07 13.19 9.59
N GLN A 159 -2.84 12.11 10.34
CA GLN A 159 -2.10 12.15 11.60
C GLN A 159 -0.58 12.14 11.42
N PHE A 160 -0.07 11.38 10.44
CA PHE A 160 1.37 11.12 10.34
C PHE A 160 1.97 11.50 8.99
N LYS A 161 1.15 11.80 7.98
CA LYS A 161 1.58 11.93 6.56
C LYS A 161 2.37 10.71 6.06
N LYS A 162 2.22 9.58 6.75
CA LYS A 162 3.03 8.37 6.61
C LYS A 162 2.25 7.15 7.02
N ILE A 163 2.48 6.03 6.34
CA ILE A 163 1.95 4.72 6.72
C ILE A 163 3.03 3.64 6.61
N PHE A 164 2.99 2.67 7.52
CA PHE A 164 3.77 1.44 7.46
C PHE A 164 2.79 0.29 7.22
N VAL A 165 3.01 -0.49 6.15
CA VAL A 165 2.17 -1.61 5.76
C VAL A 165 3.02 -2.85 5.58
N VAL A 166 2.64 -3.94 6.23
CA VAL A 166 3.18 -5.28 6.01
C VAL A 166 2.18 -6.06 5.16
N VAL A 167 2.69 -6.76 4.17
CA VAL A 167 1.91 -7.55 3.21
C VAL A 167 2.49 -8.94 3.06
N SER A 168 1.79 -9.86 2.41
CA SER A 168 2.26 -11.26 2.33
C SER A 168 3.52 -11.46 1.47
N CYS A 169 3.67 -10.73 0.36
CA CYS A 169 4.75 -10.95 -0.61
C CYS A 169 5.05 -9.72 -1.49
N ASP A 170 6.09 -9.82 -2.34
CA ASP A 170 6.46 -8.76 -3.31
C ASP A 170 5.35 -8.42 -4.33
N LEU A 171 4.45 -9.36 -4.64
CA LEU A 171 3.29 -9.09 -5.49
C LEU A 171 2.25 -8.24 -4.73
N ALA A 172 1.93 -8.61 -3.50
CA ALA A 172 1.04 -7.84 -2.63
C ALA A 172 1.59 -6.43 -2.37
N LYS A 173 2.91 -6.25 -2.32
CA LYS A 173 3.54 -4.92 -2.22
C LYS A 173 3.20 -4.02 -3.41
N ARG A 174 3.23 -4.56 -4.64
CA ARG A 174 2.83 -3.83 -5.85
C ARG A 174 1.34 -3.50 -5.82
N MET A 175 0.50 -4.46 -5.45
CA MET A 175 -0.95 -4.28 -5.29
C MET A 175 -1.29 -3.18 -4.26
N MET A 176 -0.58 -3.13 -3.13
CA MET A 176 -0.76 -2.09 -2.13
C MET A 176 -0.39 -0.71 -2.68
N LEU A 177 0.73 -0.60 -3.41
CA LEU A 177 1.11 0.66 -4.06
C LEU A 177 0.05 1.13 -5.07
N GLN A 178 -0.57 0.21 -5.82
CA GLN A 178 -1.68 0.56 -6.71
C GLN A 178 -2.89 1.09 -5.93
N ARG A 179 -3.29 0.43 -4.83
CA ARG A 179 -4.38 0.91 -3.95
C ARG A 179 -4.08 2.28 -3.34
N THR A 180 -2.85 2.52 -2.90
CA THR A 180 -2.47 3.83 -2.36
C THR A 180 -2.46 4.91 -3.43
N CYS A 181 -2.02 4.60 -4.66
CA CYS A 181 -2.08 5.55 -5.76
C CYS A 181 -3.53 5.86 -6.16
N PHE A 182 -4.39 4.85 -6.20
CA PHE A 182 -5.83 5.03 -6.44
C PHE A 182 -6.47 5.94 -5.38
N TRP A 183 -6.24 5.68 -4.09
CA TRP A 183 -6.71 6.54 -3.00
C TRP A 183 -6.19 7.97 -3.15
N ALA A 184 -4.88 8.14 -3.39
CA ALA A 184 -4.28 9.46 -3.56
C ALA A 184 -4.91 10.19 -4.75
N TRP A 185 -5.18 9.47 -5.85
CA TRP A 185 -5.83 10.02 -7.02
C TRP A 185 -7.24 10.54 -6.72
N ARG A 186 -8.03 9.79 -5.94
CA ARG A 186 -9.38 10.19 -5.55
C ARG A 186 -9.44 11.43 -4.66
N LYS A 187 -8.37 11.79 -3.95
CA LYS A 187 -8.37 12.97 -3.07
C LYS A 187 -8.47 14.31 -3.79
N ARG A 188 -8.24 14.35 -5.10
CA ARG A 188 -8.40 15.56 -5.96
C ARG A 188 -7.71 16.83 -5.43
N ARG A 189 -6.67 16.68 -4.61
CA ARG A 189 -5.84 17.76 -4.06
C ARG A 189 -4.36 17.40 -4.17
N GLU A 190 -3.49 18.40 -4.08
CA GLU A 190 -2.06 18.15 -3.93
C GLU A 190 -1.82 17.33 -2.66
N LEU A 191 -1.06 16.25 -2.82
CA LEU A 191 -0.82 15.29 -1.75
C LEU A 191 0.56 14.68 -1.88
N VAL A 192 1.27 14.59 -0.75
CA VAL A 192 2.52 13.85 -0.61
C VAL A 192 2.39 12.96 0.61
N MET A 193 2.48 11.65 0.42
CA MET A 193 2.42 10.66 1.50
C MET A 193 3.65 9.74 1.45
N GLU A 194 4.28 9.53 2.60
CA GLU A 194 5.32 8.51 2.74
C GLU A 194 4.67 7.14 2.98
N VAL A 195 4.85 6.21 2.06
CA VAL A 195 4.34 4.85 2.17
C VAL A 195 5.52 3.91 2.35
N ARG A 196 5.54 3.16 3.44
CA ARG A 196 6.51 2.09 3.67
C ARG A 196 5.80 0.76 3.59
N VAL A 197 6.06 0.00 2.53
CA VAL A 197 5.44 -1.31 2.32
C VAL A 197 6.54 -2.36 2.21
N GLU A 198 6.46 -3.40 3.02
CA GLU A 198 7.36 -4.56 2.90
C GLU A 198 6.61 -5.88 3.06
N SER A 199 7.11 -6.92 2.38
CA SER A 199 6.59 -8.26 2.59
C SER A 199 7.05 -8.81 3.94
N VAL A 200 6.19 -9.58 4.59
CA VAL A 200 6.45 -10.12 5.94
C VAL A 200 7.73 -10.95 5.97
N ASP A 201 8.02 -11.71 4.90
CA ASP A 201 9.24 -12.51 4.77
C ASP A 201 10.55 -11.69 4.73
N ARG A 202 10.46 -10.40 4.40
CA ARG A 202 11.58 -9.45 4.35
C ARG A 202 11.55 -8.39 5.45
N LEU A 203 10.54 -8.45 6.33
CA LEU A 203 10.44 -7.54 7.47
C LEU A 203 11.58 -7.83 8.45
N THR A 204 12.57 -6.94 8.47
CA THR A 204 13.77 -7.04 9.32
C THR A 204 13.86 -5.88 10.31
N ARG A 205 13.71 -4.63 9.85
CA ARG A 205 13.63 -3.43 10.70
C ARG A 205 12.69 -2.41 10.06
N LEU A 206 12.01 -1.60 10.86
CA LEU A 206 11.13 -0.53 10.34
C LEU A 206 11.89 0.48 9.48
N SER A 207 13.13 0.80 9.86
CA SER A 207 13.98 1.73 9.12
C SER A 207 14.39 1.20 7.73
N SER A 208 14.50 -0.13 7.60
CA SER A 208 14.87 -0.82 6.36
C SER A 208 13.70 -1.00 5.40
N MET A 209 12.45 -0.83 5.85
CA MET A 209 11.28 -0.95 4.97
C MET A 209 11.40 0.01 3.78
N PRO A 210 11.17 -0.45 2.54
CA PRO A 210 11.23 0.39 1.35
C PRO A 210 10.33 1.61 1.48
N LYS A 211 10.91 2.80 1.31
CA LYS A 211 10.21 4.07 1.41
C LYS A 211 9.84 4.58 0.01
N TYR A 212 8.54 4.78 -0.20
CA TYR A 212 7.93 5.33 -1.39
C TYR A 212 7.26 6.66 -1.07
N LEU A 213 7.45 7.67 -1.92
CA LEU A 213 6.68 8.91 -1.87
C LEU A 213 5.63 8.84 -2.97
N VAL A 214 4.37 8.76 -2.56
CA VAL A 214 3.22 8.88 -3.47
C VAL A 214 2.90 10.36 -3.59
N ILE A 215 3.01 10.88 -4.81
CA ILE A 215 2.84 12.31 -5.10
C ILE A 215 1.67 12.45 -6.06
N ARG A 216 0.64 13.19 -5.63
CA ARG A 216 -0.39 13.73 -6.52
C ARG A 216 -0.12 15.22 -6.72
N PRO A 217 0.23 15.66 -7.94
CA PRO A 217 0.36 17.08 -8.23
C PRO A 217 -1.00 17.78 -8.14
N SER A 218 -0.98 19.10 -7.91
CA SER A 218 -2.20 19.94 -7.99
C SER A 218 -2.85 19.76 -9.37
N PRO A 219 -4.20 19.71 -9.47
CA PRO A 219 -4.90 19.64 -10.76
C PRO A 219 -4.46 20.71 -11.77
N GLU A 220 -4.06 21.89 -11.29
CA GLU A 220 -3.60 23.03 -12.10
C GLU A 220 -2.21 22.83 -12.71
N LYS A 221 -1.41 21.90 -12.18
CA LYS A 221 -0.06 21.57 -12.67
C LYS A 221 -0.08 20.43 -13.71
N CYS A 222 -1.27 20.01 -14.14
CA CYS A 222 -1.48 18.95 -15.15
C CYS A 222 -1.93 19.50 -16.52
N ILE A 223 -1.86 20.82 -16.74
CA ILE A 223 -2.13 21.50 -18.02
C ILE A 223 -0.80 21.99 -18.62
#